data_AF-A0A843LKK5-F1
#
_entry.id   AF-A0A843LKK5-F1
#
_cell.length_a   1.000
_cell.length_b   1.000
_cell.length_c   1.000
_cell.angle_alpha   90.00
_cell.angle_beta   90.00
_cell.angle_gamma   90.00
#
_symmetry.space_group_name_H-M   'P 1'
#
loop_
_entity.id
_entity.type
_entity.pdbx_description
1 polymer ?
#
loop_
_entity_poly.entity_id
_entity_poly.type
_entity_poly.pdbx_seq_one_letter_code
_entity_poly.pdbx_strand_id
1 'polypeptide(L)'
;MGDYSIYYITRGPVRGSCEHRHRTIGYAYHCLRHDIESAEKEGTFSDRRIYAVANGRERELLEHEILELDSARRDSLNREILKQDKKRLTGSNKR
;
A
#
# COMPACT_ATOMS: atom_id res chain seq x y z
N MET A 1 -11.57 12.79 -8.44
CA MET A 1 -10.63 12.05 -7.57
C MET A 1 -11.46 11.00 -6.85
N GLY A 2 -11.12 9.72 -6.99
CA GLY A 2 -11.91 8.66 -6.36
C GLY A 2 -11.79 8.73 -4.83
N ASP A 3 -12.92 8.86 -4.14
CA ASP A 3 -13.03 8.70 -2.69
C ASP A 3 -12.69 7.26 -2.32
N TYR A 4 -11.42 7.00 -2.04
CA TYR A 4 -11.06 5.77 -1.34
C TYR A 4 -11.46 5.97 0.12
N SER A 5 -12.37 5.12 0.62
CA SER A 5 -12.79 5.11 2.03
C SER A 5 -11.62 4.93 3.00
N ILE A 6 -10.50 4.37 2.51
CA ILE A 6 -9.25 4.17 3.22
C ILE A 6 -8.08 4.55 2.31
N TYR A 7 -7.17 5.39 2.80
CA TYR A 7 -5.88 5.66 2.17
C TYR A 7 -4.75 5.50 3.19
N TYR A 8 -3.51 5.48 2.70
CA TYR A 8 -2.34 5.29 3.54
C TYR A 8 -1.38 6.47 3.41
N ILE A 9 -0.71 6.82 4.49
CA ILE A 9 0.32 7.86 4.55
C ILE A 9 1.53 7.33 5.32
N THR A 10 2.68 7.98 5.17
CA THR A 10 3.80 7.79 6.09
C THR A 10 4.00 9.05 6.93
N ARG A 11 4.26 8.89 8.22
CA ARG A 11 4.47 9.99 9.15
C ARG A 11 5.39 9.59 10.30
N GLY A 12 6.25 10.51 10.73
CA GLY A 12 7.06 10.40 11.94
C GLY A 12 7.19 11.76 12.64
N PRO A 13 7.38 11.81 13.97
CA PRO A 13 7.59 13.05 14.73
C PRO A 13 8.81 13.88 14.29
N VAL A 14 9.86 13.28 13.75
CA VAL A 14 11.13 13.92 13.37
C VAL A 14 11.14 14.24 11.88
N ARG A 15 10.93 13.25 11.01
CA ARG A 15 10.96 13.46 9.54
C ARG A 15 9.66 14.00 8.94
N GLY A 16 8.61 14.19 9.74
CA GLY A 16 7.32 14.68 9.25
C GLY A 16 6.56 13.66 8.40
N SER A 17 5.72 14.13 7.48
CA SER A 17 4.86 13.29 6.62
C SER A 17 5.30 13.28 5.15
N CYS A 18 4.90 12.26 4.39
CA CYS A 18 5.14 12.20 2.95
C CYS A 18 4.27 13.13 2.09
N GLU A 19 3.29 13.83 2.69
CA GLU A 19 2.37 14.78 2.03
C GLU A 19 1.48 14.19 0.91
N HIS A 20 1.59 12.89 0.64
CA HIS A 20 0.84 12.20 -0.41
C HIS A 20 -0.10 11.15 0.16
N ARG A 21 -1.26 10.95 -0.49
CA ARG A 21 -2.19 9.86 -0.17
C ARG A 21 -1.91 8.64 -1.04
N HIS A 22 -1.50 7.55 -0.42
CA HIS A 22 -1.28 6.28 -1.08
C HIS A 22 -2.57 5.47 -1.13
N ARG A 23 -2.96 5.03 -2.32
CA ARG A 23 -4.16 4.21 -2.53
C ARG A 23 -4.00 2.78 -2.03
N THR A 24 -2.75 2.34 -1.82
CA THR A 24 -2.41 0.97 -1.45
C THR A 24 -1.25 0.98 -0.46
N ILE A 25 -1.17 -0.07 0.35
CA ILE A 25 -0.08 -0.24 1.32
C ILE A 25 1.26 -0.43 0.62
N GLY A 26 1.31 -1.14 -0.51
CA GLY A 26 2.54 -1.28 -1.28
C GLY A 26 3.15 0.07 -1.70
N TYR A 27 2.33 1.06 -2.05
CA TYR A 27 2.84 2.41 -2.34
C TYR A 27 3.29 3.17 -1.08
N ALA A 28 2.60 3.00 0.05
CA ALA A 28 3.06 3.57 1.31
C ALA A 28 4.38 2.94 1.77
N TYR A 29 4.55 1.63 1.58
CA TYR A 29 5.79 0.91 1.88
C TYR A 29 6.95 1.38 1.00
N HIS A 30 6.72 1.55 -0.31
CA HIS A 30 7.71 2.11 -1.21
C HIS A 30 8.13 3.53 -0.80
N CYS A 31 7.18 4.35 -0.36
CA CYS A 31 7.45 5.69 0.15
C CYS A 31 8.27 5.66 1.44
N LEU A 32 7.95 4.77 2.38
CA LEU A 32 8.71 4.58 3.62
C LEU A 32 10.15 4.14 3.32
N ARG A 33 10.32 3.18 2.39
CA ARG A 33 11.65 2.72 1.97
C ARG A 33 12.51 3.86 1.41
N HIS A 34 11.95 4.69 0.54
CA HIS A 34 12.66 5.86 0.02
C HIS A 34 13.10 6.83 1.13
N ASP A 35 12.26 7.06 2.14
CA ASP A 35 12.61 7.92 3.27
C ASP A 35 13.72 7.31 4.15
N ILE A 36 13.67 5.99 4.39
CA ILE A 36 14.75 5.25 5.06
C ILE A 36 16.07 5.41 4.29
N GLU A 37 16.07 5.14 2.98
CA GLU A 37 17.25 5.26 2.14
C GLU A 37 17.79 6.71 2.08
N SER A 38 16.90 7.72 2.14
CA SER A 38 17.31 9.13 2.22
C SER A 38 17.94 9.45 3.57
N ALA A 39 17.34 8.99 4.67
CA ALA A 39 17.84 9.22 6.02
C ALA A 39 19.23 8.59 6.21
N GLU A 40 19.43 7.37 5.72
CA GLU A 40 20.72 6.68 5.75
C GLU A 40 21.81 7.46 5.01
N LYS A 41 21.50 8.03 3.83
CA LYS A 41 22.43 8.88 3.06
C LYS A 41 22.79 10.17 3.80
N GLU A 42 21.86 10.70 4.58
CA GLU A 42 22.06 11.88 5.43
C GLU A 42 22.76 11.54 6.75
N GLY A 43 23.06 10.26 7.03
CA GLY A 43 23.65 9.82 8.30
C GLY A 43 22.68 9.86 9.48
N THR A 44 21.38 9.77 9.20
CA THR A 44 20.28 9.79 10.19
C THR A 44 19.44 8.51 10.10
N PHE A 45 18.36 8.43 10.87
CA PHE A 45 17.39 7.34 10.78
C PHE A 45 16.01 7.87 10.41
N SER A 46 15.21 7.06 9.72
CA SER A 46 13.80 7.36 9.49
C SER A 46 12.95 6.86 10.67
N ASP A 47 12.17 7.77 11.23
CA ASP A 47 11.18 7.50 12.27
C ASP A 47 9.76 7.34 11.69
N ARG A 48 9.60 7.41 10.37
CA ARG A 48 8.29 7.32 9.74
C ARG A 48 7.69 5.93 9.92
N ARG A 49 6.37 5.90 10.10
CA ARG A 49 5.53 4.70 10.15
C ARG A 49 4.38 4.84 9.16
N ILE A 50 3.81 3.72 8.74
CA ILE A 50 2.64 3.72 7.86
C ILE A 50 1.39 3.86 8.70
N TYR A 51 0.51 4.77 8.30
CA TYR A 51 -0.80 4.97 8.90
C TYR A 51 -1.89 4.65 7.88
N ALA A 52 -2.91 3.93 8.30
CA ALA A 52 -4.18 3.86 7.60
C ALA A 52 -5.07 5.01 8.04
N VAL A 53 -5.64 5.72 7.07
CA VAL A 53 -6.56 6.83 7.30
C VAL A 53 -7.93 6.47 6.77
N ALA A 54 -8.90 6.39 7.67
CA ALA A 54 -10.29 6.07 7.36
C ALA A 54 -11.20 7.06 8.08
N ASN A 55 -12.10 7.71 7.35
CA ASN A 55 -13.05 8.70 7.90
C ASN A 55 -12.37 9.78 8.76
N GLY A 56 -11.20 10.27 8.33
CA GLY A 56 -10.43 11.30 9.04
C GLY A 56 -9.70 10.81 10.29
N ARG A 57 -9.72 9.51 10.61
CA ARG A 57 -8.99 8.92 11.72
C ARG A 57 -7.76 8.20 11.22
N GLU A 58 -6.61 8.52 11.81
CA GLU A 58 -5.34 7.87 11.52
C GLU A 58 -5.08 6.74 12.53
N ARG A 59 -4.62 5.59 12.03
CA ARG A 59 -4.18 4.46 12.84
C ARG A 59 -2.85 3.95 12.30
N GLU A 60 -1.85 3.85 13.16
CA GLU A 60 -0.58 3.23 12.79
C GLU A 60 -0.80 1.75 12.45
N LEU A 61 -0.15 1.28 11.38
CA LEU A 61 -0.12 -0.12 11.00
C LEU A 61 1.14 -0.78 11.54
N LEU A 62 0.95 -1.91 12.21
CA LEU A 62 2.05 -2.77 12.63
C LEU A 62 2.60 -3.56 11.43
N GLU A 63 3.84 -4.04 11.53
CA GLU A 63 4.51 -4.76 10.45
C GLU A 63 3.72 -5.99 9.97
N HIS A 64 3.18 -6.78 10.89
CA HIS A 64 2.37 -7.95 10.51
C HIS A 64 1.10 -7.55 9.76
N GLU A 65 0.44 -6.45 10.13
CA GLU A 65 -0.75 -5.95 9.43
C GLU A 65 -0.40 -5.50 8.00
N ILE A 66 0.76 -4.87 7.82
CA ILE A 66 1.27 -4.47 6.50
C ILE A 66 1.44 -5.71 5.62
N LEU A 67 2.04 -6.78 6.15
CA LEU A 67 2.27 -8.04 5.44
C LEU A 67 0.95 -8.74 5.08
N GLU A 68 0.02 -8.83 6.02
CA GLU A 68 -1.29 -9.44 5.81
C GLU A 68 -2.09 -8.73 4.73
N LEU A 69 -2.13 -7.40 4.77
CA LEU A 69 -2.87 -6.60 3.80
C LEU A 69 -2.24 -6.65 2.40
N ASP A 70 -0.91 -6.68 2.31
CA ASP A 70 -0.24 -6.87 1.02
C ASP A 70 -0.50 -8.28 0.44
N SER A 71 -0.47 -9.32 1.27
CA SER A 71 -0.81 -10.69 0.85
C SER A 71 -2.26 -10.78 0.37
N ALA A 72 -3.22 -10.26 1.14
CA ALA A 72 -4.63 -10.28 0.79
C ALA A 72 -4.92 -9.57 -0.55
N ARG A 73 -4.19 -8.47 -0.82
CA ARG A 73 -4.26 -7.76 -2.10
C ARG A 73 -3.71 -8.61 -3.24
N ARG A 74 -2.54 -9.23 -3.08
CA ARG A 74 -1.95 -10.12 -4.09
C ARG A 74 -2.88 -11.29 -4.42
N ASP A 75 -3.47 -11.91 -3.41
CA ASP A 75 -4.41 -13.01 -3.58
C ASP A 75 -5.68 -12.59 -4.33
N SER A 76 -6.21 -11.41 -4.00
CA SER A 76 -7.39 -10.85 -4.68
C SER A 76 -7.12 -10.60 -6.16
N LEU A 77 -5.96 -10.01 -6.48
CA LEU A 77 -5.55 -9.75 -7.87
C LEU A 77 -5.35 -11.06 -8.64
N ASN A 78 -4.68 -12.05 -8.03
CA ASN A 78 -4.47 -13.36 -8.64
C ASN A 78 -5.81 -14.06 -8.95
N ARG A 79 -6.78 -14.01 -8.03
CA ARG A 79 -8.12 -14.56 -8.26
C ARG A 79 -8.84 -13.86 -9.42
N GLU A 80 -8.69 -12.54 -9.54
CA GLU A 80 -9.29 -11.77 -10.63
C GLU A 80 -8.68 -12.14 -11.99
N ILE A 81 -7.35 -12.25 -12.06
CA ILE A 81 -6.63 -12.69 -13.27
C ILE A 81 -7.11 -14.08 -13.69
N LEU A 82 -7.14 -15.05 -12.76
CA LEU A 82 -7.62 -16.40 -13.03
C LEU A 82 -9.07 -16.43 -13.54
N LYS A 83 -9.93 -15.54 -13.01
CA LYS A 83 -11.31 -15.40 -13.48
C LYS A 83 -11.37 -14.85 -14.91
N GLN A 84 -10.52 -13.88 -15.25
CA GLN A 84 -10.42 -13.33 -16.60
C GLN A 84 -9.89 -14.36 -17.60
N ASP A 85 -8.87 -15.13 -17.22
CA ASP A 85 -8.30 -16.19 -18.06
C ASP A 85 -9.30 -17.31 -18.33
N LYS A 86 -10.03 -17.77 -17.30
CA LYS A 86 -11.13 -18.72 -17.47
C LYS A 86 -12.19 -18.21 -18.45
N LYS A 87 -12.60 -16.93 -18.33
CA LYS A 87 -13.55 -16.32 -19.28
C LYS A 87 -13.01 -16.33 -20.71
N ARG A 88 -11.74 -15.96 -20.91
CA ARG A 88 -11.09 -15.98 -22.24
C ARG A 88 -11.08 -17.39 -22.84
N LEU A 89 -10.69 -18.40 -22.06
CA LEU A 89 -10.67 -19.81 -22.49
C LEU A 89 -12.07 -20.33 -22.85
N THR A 90 -13.08 -20.05 -22.02
CA THR A 90 -14.47 -20.48 -22.30
C THR A 90 -15.13 -19.70 -23.44
N GLY A 91 -14.69 -18.47 -23.71
CA GLY A 91 -15.17 -17.64 -24.81
C GLY A 91 -14.55 -18.01 -26.16
N SER A 92 -13.31 -18.49 -26.17
CA SER A 92 -12.62 -18.95 -27.39
C SER A 92 -13.16 -20.28 -27.95
N ASN A 93 -13.83 -21.10 -27.12
CA ASN A 93 -14.43 -22.38 -27.53
C ASN A 93 -15.81 -22.25 -28.22
N LYS A 94 -16.22 -21.04 -28.59
CA LYS A 94 -17.50 -20.75 -29.27
C LYS A 94 -17.33 -20.33 -30.75
N ARG A 95 -16.24 -20.73 -31.42
CA ARG A 95 -16.07 -20.53 -32.86
C ARG A 95 -15.84 -21.85 -33.57
#